data_AF-A0A453MBR2-F1
#
_entry.id   AF-A0A453MBR2-F1
#
_cell.length_a   1.000
_cell.length_b   1.000
_cell.length_c   1.000
_cell.angle_alpha   90.00
_cell.angle_beta   90.00
_cell.angle_gamma   90.00
#
_symmetry.space_group_name_H-M   'P 1'
#
loop_
_entity.id
_entity.type
_entity.pdbx_description
1 polymer ?
#
loop_
_entity_poly.entity_id
_entity_poly.type
_entity_poly.pdbx_seq_one_letter_code
_entity_poly.pdbx_strand_id
1 'polypeptide(L)'
;APEMRRGRGRGGGGRHPKAPPSSAAVDRTPMSDAFIIQRNLDHAFSRRDSDAYSICSSRPSSIGTAQAASHAGGPITSLSDRGSQAAALRVVNAYLAPAAIHLRPSLPPAKDIVAAFHHLADRLRYPLKPAAWEDDLLSLLRSLGCPYKVTRSALKAPGTPHSWPPLLSVLYWLTLLCRVTDGLDASPPVSASNDLMTYITESYYLFLTGEDDAVASLDDDYHAKAQGCIYCRRSEVRGRGEELVHQDQGEGRGLGGEGEGAGGQGDELPADHGRE
;
A
#
# COMPACT_ATOMS: atom_id res chain seq x y z
N ALA A 1 -24.65 74.47 -18.65
CA ALA A 1 -25.99 74.64 -19.27
C ALA A 1 -25.79 75.47 -20.55
N PRO A 2 -26.52 75.24 -21.66
CA PRO A 2 -27.72 74.42 -21.91
C PRO A 2 -27.35 73.06 -22.58
N GLU A 3 -28.06 71.94 -22.53
CA GLU A 3 -29.47 71.50 -22.54
C GLU A 3 -30.18 71.46 -23.92
N MET A 4 -30.75 70.26 -24.17
CA MET A 4 -31.85 69.88 -25.09
C MET A 4 -31.42 69.45 -26.52
N ARG A 5 -31.94 68.39 -27.15
CA ARG A 5 -32.97 67.36 -26.81
C ARG A 5 -33.00 66.30 -27.95
N ARG A 6 -33.19 65.03 -27.55
CA ARG A 6 -34.12 63.99 -28.08
C ARG A 6 -34.06 63.42 -29.52
N GLY A 7 -34.07 62.08 -29.54
CA GLY A 7 -34.84 61.18 -30.40
C GLY A 7 -34.38 59.73 -30.11
N ARG A 8 -35.05 58.84 -29.36
CA ARG A 8 -36.37 58.16 -29.43
C ARG A 8 -36.58 57.24 -30.66
N GLY A 9 -36.74 55.94 -30.39
CA GLY A 9 -37.29 54.89 -31.26
C GLY A 9 -36.60 53.54 -30.95
N ARG A 10 -37.11 52.56 -30.19
CA ARG A 10 -38.43 51.91 -29.95
C ARG A 10 -38.64 50.65 -30.82
N GLY A 11 -38.87 49.52 -30.12
CA GLY A 11 -39.51 48.29 -30.63
C GLY A 11 -38.51 47.21 -31.06
N GLY A 12 -38.67 45.91 -30.79
CA GLY A 12 -39.69 45.06 -30.17
C GLY A 12 -39.10 43.64 -30.24
N GLY A 13 -39.25 42.76 -29.25
CA GLY A 13 -40.45 41.94 -29.11
C GLY A 13 -40.22 40.52 -29.66
N GLY A 14 -39.80 39.62 -28.75
CA GLY A 14 -40.06 38.17 -28.66
C GLY A 14 -40.11 37.26 -29.89
N ARG A 15 -39.50 36.07 -29.77
CA ARG A 15 -40.19 34.77 -29.53
C ARG A 15 -39.26 33.58 -29.86
N HIS A 16 -39.20 32.62 -28.94
CA HIS A 16 -38.77 31.24 -29.17
C HIS A 16 -39.60 30.57 -30.26
N PRO A 17 -39.02 29.57 -30.95
CA PRO A 17 -39.79 28.40 -31.32
C PRO A 17 -39.17 27.07 -30.83
N LYS A 18 -40.00 26.05 -30.99
CA LYS A 18 -40.12 24.73 -30.35
C LYS A 18 -39.53 23.63 -31.26
N ALA A 19 -39.00 22.54 -30.70
CA ALA A 19 -38.61 21.30 -31.41
C ALA A 19 -39.82 20.61 -32.10
N PRO A 20 -39.68 19.75 -33.14
CA PRO A 20 -39.30 18.30 -33.01
C PRO A 20 -38.69 17.69 -34.34
N PRO A 21 -38.71 16.37 -34.68
CA PRO A 21 -38.64 15.10 -33.93
C PRO A 21 -37.44 14.18 -34.34
N SER A 22 -37.34 13.02 -33.67
CA SER A 22 -36.39 11.90 -33.81
C SER A 22 -36.47 11.10 -35.13
N SER A 23 -35.32 10.63 -35.67
CA SER A 23 -35.01 9.21 -35.98
C SER A 23 -33.94 9.06 -37.07
N ALA A 24 -32.80 8.43 -36.74
CA ALA A 24 -32.16 7.35 -37.51
C ALA A 24 -30.71 7.12 -37.01
N ALA A 25 -30.47 5.89 -36.57
CA ALA A 25 -29.20 5.38 -36.11
C ALA A 25 -28.18 5.23 -37.25
N VAL A 26 -26.92 5.61 -37.00
CA VAL A 26 -25.76 4.94 -37.59
C VAL A 26 -24.71 4.80 -36.49
N ASP A 27 -24.49 3.54 -36.15
CA ASP A 27 -23.48 3.00 -35.25
C ASP A 27 -22.08 3.50 -35.62
N ARG A 28 -21.43 4.22 -34.71
CA ARG A 28 -20.01 4.52 -34.74
C ARG A 28 -19.47 4.44 -33.33
N THR A 29 -18.86 3.31 -33.04
CA THR A 29 -18.05 3.04 -31.85
C THR A 29 -16.86 4.01 -31.81
N PRO A 30 -16.67 4.83 -30.76
CA PRO A 30 -15.36 5.36 -30.44
C PRO A 30 -14.73 4.44 -29.39
N MET A 31 -13.71 3.67 -29.78
CA MET A 31 -12.76 3.05 -28.85
C MET A 31 -12.06 4.17 -28.08
N SER A 32 -12.51 4.41 -26.85
CA SER A 32 -11.78 5.22 -25.88
C SER A 32 -10.73 4.34 -25.21
N ASP A 33 -9.47 4.58 -25.58
CA ASP A 33 -8.27 4.20 -24.84
C ASP A 33 -8.32 4.83 -23.43
N ALA A 34 -8.92 4.10 -22.50
CA ALA A 34 -8.77 4.33 -21.07
C ALA A 34 -7.80 3.28 -20.56
N PHE A 35 -6.54 3.71 -20.42
CA PHE A 35 -5.45 2.93 -19.89
C PHE A 35 -5.86 2.14 -18.64
N ILE A 36 -5.63 0.83 -18.75
CA ILE A 36 -5.68 -0.16 -17.70
C ILE A 36 -4.77 0.32 -16.55
N ILE A 37 -5.35 0.68 -15.42
CA ILE A 37 -5.06 0.29 -14.03
C ILE A 37 -5.91 1.22 -13.14
N GLN A 38 -7.20 0.89 -13.01
CA GLN A 38 -8.00 1.34 -11.88
C GLN A 38 -8.41 0.09 -11.11
N ARG A 39 -7.44 -0.49 -10.38
CA ARG A 39 -7.71 -1.64 -9.53
C ARG A 39 -8.55 -1.20 -8.34
N ASN A 40 -9.81 -1.60 -8.43
CA ASN A 40 -10.85 -1.70 -7.43
C ASN A 40 -10.29 -2.07 -6.03
N LEU A 41 -10.19 -1.08 -5.13
CA LEU A 41 -9.86 -1.26 -3.71
C LEU A 41 -11.08 -1.08 -2.79
N ASP A 42 -12.27 -0.85 -3.35
CA ASP A 42 -13.48 -0.52 -2.59
C ASP A 42 -14.18 -1.74 -1.96
N HIS A 43 -13.78 -2.97 -2.31
CA HIS A 43 -14.45 -4.18 -1.83
C HIS A 43 -13.77 -4.89 -0.65
N ALA A 44 -12.61 -4.41 -0.18
CA ALA A 44 -11.84 -5.10 0.87
C ALA A 44 -12.30 -4.81 2.31
N PHE A 45 -13.20 -3.83 2.55
CA PHE A 45 -13.59 -3.42 3.90
C PHE A 45 -15.10 -3.40 4.18
N SER A 46 -15.96 -3.77 3.23
CA SER A 46 -17.41 -3.89 3.48
C SER A 46 -17.82 -5.33 3.75
N ARG A 47 -17.53 -5.82 4.97
CA ARG A 47 -18.30 -6.92 5.57
C ARG A 47 -18.04 -7.05 7.08
N ARG A 48 -18.81 -6.29 7.87
CA ARG A 48 -19.40 -6.81 9.11
C ARG A 48 -20.55 -5.90 9.58
N ASP A 49 -21.75 -6.21 9.09
CA ASP A 49 -22.99 -5.78 9.75
C ASP A 49 -23.04 -6.43 11.14
N SER A 50 -23.27 -5.63 12.18
CA SER A 50 -23.88 -6.05 13.46
C SER A 50 -24.23 -4.81 14.28
N ASP A 51 -25.49 -4.40 14.20
CA ASP A 51 -26.14 -3.48 15.12
C ASP A 51 -26.21 -4.10 16.53
N ALA A 52 -25.74 -3.39 17.56
CA ALA A 52 -26.19 -3.56 18.95
C ALA A 52 -25.69 -2.41 19.86
N TYR A 53 -26.54 -1.40 20.01
CA TYR A 53 -26.98 -0.76 21.26
C TYR A 53 -26.03 -0.21 22.35
N SER A 54 -26.50 0.93 22.88
CA SER A 54 -26.36 1.50 24.24
C SER A 54 -25.20 2.48 24.48
N ILE A 55 -25.43 3.80 24.56
CA ILE A 55 -26.18 4.61 25.55
C ILE A 55 -25.38 4.79 26.88
N CYS A 56 -24.76 5.97 26.98
CA CYS A 56 -24.20 6.74 28.11
C CYS A 56 -23.38 6.05 29.23
N SER A 57 -22.13 6.50 29.41
CA SER A 57 -21.64 7.07 30.69
C SER A 57 -20.30 7.79 30.51
N SER A 58 -20.10 8.81 31.34
CA SER A 58 -19.08 9.86 31.24
C SER A 58 -17.79 9.55 32.05
N ARG A 59 -16.70 10.24 31.64
CA ARG A 59 -15.42 10.57 32.35
C ARG A 59 -14.20 9.68 32.06
N PRO A 60 -12.95 10.17 32.24
CA PRO A 60 -12.30 11.36 31.67
C PRO A 60 -10.90 11.00 31.07
N SER A 61 -10.21 11.99 30.49
CA SER A 61 -8.92 11.89 29.77
C SER A 61 -7.81 11.03 30.39
N SER A 62 -7.16 10.20 29.57
CA SER A 62 -5.73 9.81 29.70
C SER A 62 -5.25 9.10 28.44
N ILE A 63 -4.15 9.61 27.85
CA ILE A 63 -3.18 8.96 26.96
C ILE A 63 -3.66 7.78 26.09
N GLY A 64 -3.69 8.00 24.77
CA GLY A 64 -3.85 6.93 23.79
C GLY A 64 -3.94 7.46 22.37
N THR A 65 -2.86 7.27 21.61
CA THR A 65 -2.86 7.08 20.14
C THR A 65 -3.79 8.01 19.32
N ALA A 66 -3.22 9.10 18.82
CA ALA A 66 -3.75 9.82 17.67
C ALA A 66 -3.69 8.91 16.42
N GLN A 67 -4.67 8.01 16.32
CA GLN A 67 -4.94 7.19 15.16
C GLN A 67 -6.46 7.23 14.92
N ALA A 68 -6.93 8.44 14.62
CA ALA A 68 -8.30 8.70 14.20
C ALA A 68 -8.32 9.95 13.30
N ALA A 69 -7.59 9.88 12.19
CA ALA A 69 -7.71 10.85 11.11
C ALA A 69 -7.39 10.18 9.76
N SER A 70 -8.11 9.10 9.45
CA SER A 70 -8.05 8.54 8.10
C SER A 70 -9.29 7.71 7.73
N HIS A 71 -10.50 8.12 8.11
CA HIS A 71 -11.76 7.62 7.51
C HIS A 71 -12.89 8.67 7.57
N ALA A 72 -12.59 9.90 7.18
CA ALA A 72 -13.60 10.88 6.79
C ALA A 72 -12.91 11.88 5.87
N GLY A 73 -13.43 12.11 4.66
CA GLY A 73 -12.86 12.95 3.60
C GLY A 73 -12.78 14.45 3.92
N GLY A 74 -12.33 14.81 5.11
CA GLY A 74 -11.98 16.18 5.49
C GLY A 74 -10.58 16.55 4.96
N PRO A 75 -10.32 17.82 4.62
CA PRO A 75 -8.99 18.25 4.22
C PRO A 75 -8.02 18.02 5.37
N ILE A 76 -6.88 17.36 5.12
CA ILE A 76 -5.80 17.34 6.10
C ILE A 76 -5.40 18.80 6.35
N THR A 77 -5.59 19.27 7.57
CA THR A 77 -5.12 20.59 7.97
C THR A 77 -3.59 20.55 7.98
N SER A 78 -2.95 21.51 7.31
CA SER A 78 -1.50 21.68 7.34
C SER A 78 -1.00 21.67 8.79
N LEU A 79 0.20 21.14 9.05
CA LEU A 79 0.83 21.13 10.37
C LEU A 79 0.84 22.54 10.98
N SER A 80 -0.15 22.84 11.83
CA SER A 80 -0.41 24.20 12.31
C SER A 80 0.29 24.47 13.63
N ASP A 81 0.42 23.48 14.49
CA ASP A 81 1.07 23.62 15.79
C ASP A 81 2.60 23.50 15.70
N ARG A 82 3.29 24.23 16.58
CA ARG A 82 4.76 24.31 16.58
C ARG A 82 5.45 23.01 16.95
N GLY A 83 4.82 22.17 17.78
CA GLY A 83 5.36 20.88 18.20
C GLY A 83 5.41 19.89 17.03
N SER A 84 4.31 19.76 16.31
CA SER A 84 4.21 18.95 15.10
C SER A 84 5.12 19.46 13.99
N GLN A 85 5.19 20.78 13.77
CA GLN A 85 6.16 21.35 12.82
C GLN A 85 7.60 20.96 13.17
N ALA A 86 8.00 21.06 14.45
CA ALA A 86 9.33 20.67 14.88
C ALA A 86 9.58 19.16 14.72
N ALA A 87 8.58 18.32 15.00
CA ALA A 87 8.67 16.87 14.79
C ALA A 87 8.81 16.49 13.32
N ALA A 88 7.98 17.05 12.43
CA ALA A 88 8.07 16.82 11.00
C ALA A 88 9.39 17.32 10.43
N LEU A 89 9.87 18.50 10.87
CA LEU A 89 11.15 19.03 10.43
C LEU A 89 12.32 18.11 10.81
N ARG A 90 12.28 17.46 11.98
CA ARG A 90 13.28 16.43 12.35
C ARG A 90 13.27 15.25 11.39
N VAL A 91 12.09 14.78 10.99
CA VAL A 91 11.97 13.66 10.02
C VAL A 91 12.51 14.06 8.65
N VAL A 92 12.15 15.26 8.18
CA VAL A 92 12.63 15.81 6.90
C VAL A 92 14.15 15.97 6.92
N ASN A 93 14.71 16.64 7.93
CA ASN A 93 16.16 16.85 8.03
C ASN A 93 16.93 15.52 8.17
N ALA A 94 16.40 14.53 8.88
CA ALA A 94 17.04 13.22 8.97
C ALA A 94 17.14 12.53 7.60
N TYR A 95 16.12 12.69 6.73
CA TYR A 95 16.15 12.15 5.38
C TYR A 95 17.04 12.95 4.43
N LEU A 96 17.09 14.28 4.58
CA LEU A 96 17.90 15.17 3.74
C LEU A 96 19.39 15.21 4.12
N ALA A 97 19.75 14.74 5.32
CA ALA A 97 21.13 14.78 5.83
C ALA A 97 22.19 14.18 4.89
N PRO A 98 21.95 13.02 4.22
CA PRO A 98 22.92 12.46 3.26
C PRO A 98 23.18 13.37 2.05
N ALA A 99 22.23 14.24 1.70
CA ALA A 99 22.36 15.22 0.62
C ALA A 99 22.98 16.55 1.08
N ALA A 100 23.43 16.64 2.33
CA ALA A 100 23.94 17.87 2.96
C ALA A 100 22.96 19.06 2.94
N ILE A 101 21.65 18.78 2.86
CA ILE A 101 20.60 19.81 2.93
C ILE A 101 20.03 19.82 4.36
N HIS A 102 20.07 20.98 5.02
CA HIS A 102 19.53 21.16 6.36
C HIS A 102 18.59 22.36 6.42
N LEU A 103 17.33 22.10 6.77
CA LEU A 103 16.31 23.14 6.97
C LEU A 103 16.35 23.64 8.42
N ARG A 104 16.68 24.93 8.63
CA ARG A 104 16.83 25.50 9.97
C ARG A 104 15.50 25.54 10.75
N PRO A 105 15.54 25.35 12.09
CA PRO A 105 14.36 25.55 12.94
C PRO A 105 13.85 27.00 12.86
N SER A 106 12.54 27.19 13.03
CA SER A 106 11.76 28.46 12.94
C SER A 106 11.38 28.94 11.53
N LEU A 107 12.33 29.02 10.58
CA LEU A 107 12.07 29.37 9.17
C LEU A 107 13.34 29.15 8.31
N PRO A 108 13.35 28.20 7.37
CA PRO A 108 14.50 27.99 6.50
C PRO A 108 14.60 29.07 5.40
N PRO A 109 15.82 29.36 4.90
CA PRO A 109 16.00 30.16 3.69
C PRO A 109 15.27 29.56 2.49
N ALA A 110 14.70 30.41 1.63
CA ALA A 110 13.99 29.98 0.43
C ALA A 110 14.82 29.04 -0.45
N LYS A 111 16.11 29.34 -0.63
CA LYS A 111 17.04 28.49 -1.40
C LYS A 111 17.13 27.05 -0.87
N ASP A 112 17.11 26.87 0.46
CA ASP A 112 17.26 25.55 1.08
C ASP A 112 15.94 24.77 0.96
N ILE A 113 14.80 25.47 1.02
CA ILE A 113 13.46 24.89 0.79
C ILE A 113 13.35 24.40 -0.66
N VAL A 114 13.76 25.23 -1.63
CA VAL A 114 13.74 24.86 -3.05
C VAL A 114 14.68 23.68 -3.29
N ALA A 115 15.90 23.71 -2.75
CA ALA A 115 16.84 22.59 -2.84
C ALA A 115 16.25 21.28 -2.29
N ALA A 116 15.55 21.33 -1.16
CA ALA A 116 14.87 20.18 -0.58
C ALA A 116 13.79 19.61 -1.51
N PHE A 117 12.97 20.46 -2.15
CA PHE A 117 11.98 20.01 -3.13
C PHE A 117 12.62 19.36 -4.35
N HIS A 118 13.67 19.96 -4.91
CA HIS A 118 14.40 19.38 -6.03
C HIS A 118 14.98 18.01 -5.67
N HIS A 119 15.60 17.90 -4.50
CA HIS A 119 16.16 16.63 -4.04
C HIS A 119 15.08 15.55 -3.90
N LEU A 120 13.96 15.84 -3.24
CA LEU A 120 12.86 14.88 -3.07
C LEU A 120 12.24 14.48 -4.42
N ALA A 121 12.07 15.43 -5.34
CA ALA A 121 11.51 15.16 -6.65
C ALA A 121 12.47 14.28 -7.50
N ASP A 122 13.78 14.50 -7.40
CA ASP A 122 14.80 13.65 -8.03
C ASP A 122 14.78 12.21 -7.49
N ARG A 123 14.62 12.05 -6.17
CA ARG A 123 14.43 10.73 -5.53
C ARG A 123 13.21 10.00 -6.08
N LEU A 124 12.14 10.73 -6.39
CA LEU A 124 10.92 10.22 -7.02
C LEU A 124 11.03 10.09 -8.56
N ARG A 125 12.25 10.21 -9.14
CA ARG A 125 12.51 10.13 -10.58
C ARG A 125 11.73 11.17 -11.40
N TYR A 126 11.45 12.33 -10.78
CA TYR A 126 10.76 13.46 -11.41
C TYR A 126 11.57 14.75 -11.22
N PRO A 127 12.68 14.94 -11.96
CA PRO A 127 13.53 16.13 -11.81
C PRO A 127 12.78 17.40 -12.23
N LEU A 128 12.72 18.39 -11.33
CA LEU A 128 12.05 19.68 -11.58
C LEU A 128 12.93 20.60 -12.44
N LYS A 129 12.34 21.26 -13.44
CA LYS A 129 13.08 22.19 -14.31
C LYS A 129 13.32 23.52 -13.58
N PRO A 130 14.55 24.06 -13.55
CA PRO A 130 14.86 25.28 -12.78
C PRO A 130 13.97 26.48 -13.10
N ALA A 131 13.64 26.70 -14.38
CA ALA A 131 12.82 27.84 -14.81
C ALA A 131 11.31 27.70 -14.49
N ALA A 132 10.82 26.48 -14.28
CA ALA A 132 9.40 26.16 -14.11
C ALA A 132 9.12 25.26 -12.91
N TRP A 133 10.05 25.19 -11.95
CA TRP A 133 10.03 24.21 -10.86
C TRP A 133 8.75 24.25 -10.04
N GLU A 134 8.13 25.43 -9.89
CA GLU A 134 6.87 25.62 -9.18
C GLU A 134 5.71 24.89 -9.88
N ASP A 135 5.63 25.00 -11.20
CA ASP A 135 4.58 24.40 -12.01
C ASP A 135 4.78 22.90 -12.19
N ASP A 136 6.04 22.48 -12.34
CA ASP A 136 6.42 21.08 -12.34
C ASP A 136 6.10 20.44 -10.98
N LEU A 137 6.41 21.12 -9.87
CA LEU A 137 6.10 20.63 -8.52
C LEU A 137 4.59 20.53 -8.32
N LEU A 138 3.81 21.54 -8.70
CA LEU A 138 2.33 21.47 -8.59
C LEU A 138 1.75 20.33 -9.45
N SER A 139 2.35 20.05 -10.60
CA SER A 139 1.95 18.93 -11.47
C SER A 139 2.28 17.59 -10.84
N LEU A 140 3.49 17.44 -10.27
CA LEU A 140 3.91 16.28 -9.51
C LEU A 140 3.00 16.02 -8.30
N LEU A 141 2.70 17.06 -7.51
CA LEU A 141 1.82 16.93 -6.35
C LEU A 141 0.41 16.48 -6.75
N ARG A 142 -0.09 16.93 -7.92
CA ARG A 142 -1.38 16.50 -8.45
C ARG A 142 -1.34 15.04 -8.91
N SER A 143 -0.30 14.62 -9.64
CA SER A 143 -0.18 13.24 -10.11
C SER A 143 -0.01 12.23 -8.98
N LEU A 144 0.66 12.63 -7.90
CA LEU A 144 0.85 11.80 -6.70
C LEU A 144 -0.35 11.86 -5.73
N GLY A 145 -1.41 12.62 -6.03
CA GLY A 145 -2.58 12.74 -5.16
C GLY A 145 -2.27 13.38 -3.80
N CYS A 146 -1.37 14.38 -3.76
CA CYS A 146 -0.97 15.04 -2.52
C CYS A 146 -2.19 15.57 -1.74
N PRO A 147 -2.34 15.22 -0.45
CA PRO A 147 -3.51 15.59 0.33
C PRO A 147 -3.49 17.04 0.82
N TYR A 148 -2.36 17.75 0.68
CA TYR A 148 -2.19 19.12 1.13
C TYR A 148 -2.36 20.12 -0.01
N LYS A 149 -3.10 21.20 0.25
CA LYS A 149 -3.27 22.30 -0.70
C LYS A 149 -2.06 23.24 -0.64
N VAL A 150 -1.33 23.37 -1.74
CA VAL A 150 -0.26 24.37 -1.92
C VAL A 150 -0.65 25.33 -3.03
N THR A 151 -0.51 26.63 -2.76
CA THR A 151 -0.78 27.68 -3.73
C THR A 151 0.50 28.08 -4.47
N ARG A 152 0.36 28.53 -5.72
CA ARG A 152 1.50 29.08 -6.48
C ARG A 152 2.16 30.26 -5.75
N SER A 153 1.37 31.08 -5.03
CA SER A 153 1.90 32.18 -4.22
C SER A 153 2.82 31.72 -3.08
N ALA A 154 2.54 30.56 -2.46
CA ALA A 154 3.39 30.01 -1.41
C ALA A 154 4.74 29.54 -1.98
N LEU A 155 4.76 29.03 -3.22
CA LEU A 155 5.98 28.59 -3.90
C LEU A 155 6.83 29.77 -4.41
N LYS A 156 6.21 30.90 -4.75
CA LYS A 156 6.92 32.14 -5.10
C LYS A 156 7.70 32.74 -3.93
N ALA A 157 7.24 32.52 -2.70
CA ALA A 157 7.85 33.07 -1.49
C ALA A 157 7.93 32.01 -0.37
N PRO A 158 8.72 30.93 -0.56
CA PRO A 158 8.65 29.74 0.29
C PRO A 158 9.23 29.98 1.69
N GLY A 159 10.10 30.98 1.83
CA GLY A 159 10.69 31.39 3.11
C GLY A 159 9.85 32.38 3.90
N THR A 160 8.53 32.50 3.67
CA THR A 160 7.66 33.39 4.46
C THR A 160 6.95 32.63 5.58
N PRO A 161 6.68 33.27 6.75
CA PRO A 161 6.06 32.59 7.89
C PRO A 161 4.68 31.98 7.59
N HIS A 162 3.91 32.57 6.67
CA HIS A 162 2.57 32.10 6.30
C HIS A 162 2.61 30.93 5.30
N SER A 163 3.59 30.92 4.40
CA SER A 163 3.76 29.85 3.41
C SER A 163 4.48 28.63 3.98
N TRP A 164 5.26 28.80 5.05
CA TRP A 164 6.06 27.72 5.60
C TRP A 164 5.27 26.50 6.11
N PRO A 165 4.19 26.64 6.92
CA PRO A 165 3.43 25.48 7.41
C PRO A 165 2.88 24.53 6.32
N PRO A 166 2.21 25.01 5.25
CA PRO A 166 1.77 24.12 4.18
C PRO A 166 2.94 23.53 3.38
N LEU A 167 4.04 24.27 3.17
CA LEU A 167 5.22 23.73 2.47
C LEU A 167 5.91 22.64 3.27
N LEU A 168 6.07 22.83 4.59
CA LEU A 168 6.61 21.80 5.48
C LEU A 168 5.73 20.55 5.49
N SER A 169 4.40 20.71 5.43
CA SER A 169 3.48 19.58 5.35
C SER A 169 3.73 18.75 4.08
N VAL A 170 3.94 19.41 2.94
CA VAL A 170 4.29 18.73 1.68
C VAL A 170 5.68 18.12 1.72
N LEU A 171 6.70 18.82 2.23
CA LEU A 171 8.05 18.27 2.37
C LEU A 171 8.06 17.00 3.22
N TYR A 172 7.32 17.02 4.34
CA TYR A 172 7.17 15.87 5.22
C TYR A 172 6.48 14.71 4.50
N TRP A 173 5.37 14.97 3.80
CA TRP A 173 4.66 13.94 3.05
C TRP A 173 5.50 13.34 1.92
N LEU A 174 6.18 14.16 1.12
CA LEU A 174 7.12 13.70 0.10
C LEU A 174 8.26 12.88 0.70
N THR A 175 8.77 13.28 1.88
CA THR A 175 9.80 12.51 2.59
C THR A 175 9.31 11.12 2.99
N LEU A 176 8.08 11.01 3.51
CA LEU A 176 7.49 9.72 3.84
C LEU A 176 7.32 8.86 2.58
N LEU A 177 6.87 9.45 1.48
CA LEU A 177 6.73 8.76 0.20
C LEU A 177 8.08 8.24 -0.30
N CYS A 178 9.13 9.07 -0.27
CA CYS A 178 10.48 8.65 -0.68
C CYS A 178 11.00 7.50 0.18
N ARG A 179 10.76 7.51 1.50
CA ARG A 179 11.18 6.41 2.37
C ARG A 179 10.48 5.09 2.03
N VAL A 180 9.20 5.15 1.67
CA VAL A 180 8.47 3.96 1.23
C VAL A 180 9.04 3.46 -0.08
N THR A 181 9.26 4.33 -1.07
CA THR A 181 9.84 3.92 -2.36
C THR A 181 11.25 3.35 -2.19
N ASP A 182 12.08 3.97 -1.37
CA ASP A 182 13.43 3.49 -1.05
C ASP A 182 13.39 2.11 -0.36
N GLY A 183 12.40 1.88 0.51
CA GLY A 183 12.19 0.59 1.16
C GLY A 183 11.71 -0.51 0.21
N LEU A 184 10.96 -0.16 -0.85
CA LEU A 184 10.59 -1.10 -1.91
C LEU A 184 11.80 -1.50 -2.75
N ASP A 185 12.67 -0.54 -3.09
CA ASP A 185 13.94 -0.81 -3.79
C ASP A 185 14.92 -1.62 -2.92
N ALA A 186 14.88 -1.42 -1.60
CA ALA A 186 15.68 -2.17 -0.62
C ALA A 186 15.04 -3.51 -0.22
N SER A 187 13.91 -3.92 -0.83
CA SER A 187 13.28 -5.19 -0.52
C SER A 187 14.30 -6.32 -0.65
N PRO A 188 14.36 -7.25 0.33
CA PRO A 188 15.14 -8.46 0.14
C PRO A 188 14.68 -9.16 -1.16
N PRO A 189 15.58 -9.90 -1.83
CA PRO A 189 15.23 -10.65 -3.03
C PRO A 189 13.95 -11.43 -2.71
N VAL A 190 12.93 -11.21 -3.53
CA VAL A 190 11.57 -11.75 -3.37
C VAL A 190 11.66 -13.13 -2.73
N SER A 191 11.15 -13.24 -1.50
CA SER A 191 11.07 -14.51 -0.80
C SER A 191 10.26 -15.46 -1.69
N ALA A 192 10.91 -16.51 -2.19
CA ALA A 192 10.52 -17.27 -3.36
C ALA A 192 10.25 -16.38 -4.58
N SER A 193 11.32 -15.93 -5.25
CA SER A 193 11.25 -15.59 -6.67
C SER A 193 10.42 -16.67 -7.33
N ASN A 194 9.31 -16.29 -7.97
CA ASN A 194 8.52 -17.23 -8.74
C ASN A 194 9.44 -17.69 -9.87
N ASP A 195 10.15 -18.81 -9.66
CA ASP A 195 11.22 -19.31 -10.54
C ASP A 195 10.71 -19.43 -11.98
N LEU A 196 9.43 -19.79 -12.14
CA LEU A 196 8.70 -19.76 -13.40
C LEU A 196 8.58 -18.34 -13.97
N MET A 197 8.22 -17.33 -13.17
CA MET A 197 8.16 -15.93 -13.63
C MET A 197 9.53 -15.41 -14.06
N THR A 198 10.60 -15.75 -13.34
CA THR A 198 11.96 -15.41 -13.73
C THR A 198 12.31 -16.06 -15.06
N TYR A 199 12.09 -17.37 -15.19
CA TYR A 199 12.29 -18.10 -16.43
C TYR A 199 11.51 -17.50 -17.61
N ILE A 200 10.22 -17.20 -17.44
CA ILE A 200 9.39 -16.58 -18.49
C ILE A 200 9.95 -15.20 -18.89
N THR A 201 10.37 -14.40 -17.92
CA THR A 201 10.87 -13.05 -18.19
C THR A 201 12.19 -13.08 -18.93
N GLU A 202 13.13 -13.92 -18.48
CA GLU A 202 14.46 -14.06 -19.10
C GLU A 202 14.37 -14.72 -20.48
N SER A 203 13.59 -15.80 -20.64
CA SER A 203 13.39 -16.44 -21.95
C SER A 203 12.77 -15.49 -22.97
N TYR A 204 11.80 -14.66 -22.55
CA TYR A 204 11.21 -13.65 -23.42
C TYR A 204 12.20 -12.53 -23.78
N TYR A 205 13.04 -12.10 -22.84
CA TYR A 205 14.10 -11.12 -23.11
C TYR A 205 15.10 -11.65 -24.15
N LEU A 206 15.58 -12.88 -23.98
CA LEU A 206 16.52 -13.53 -24.89
C LEU A 206 15.92 -13.76 -26.29
N PHE A 207 14.62 -14.08 -26.35
CA PHE A 207 13.87 -14.12 -27.61
C PHE A 207 13.87 -12.75 -28.33
N LEU A 208 13.68 -11.66 -27.59
CA LEU A 208 13.70 -10.30 -28.16
C LEU A 208 15.10 -9.89 -28.64
N THR A 209 16.17 -10.36 -27.99
CA THR A 209 17.56 -10.06 -28.40
C THR A 209 18.10 -11.04 -29.45
N GLY A 210 17.42 -12.17 -29.69
CA GLY A 210 17.81 -13.19 -30.66
C GLY A 210 18.97 -14.07 -30.18
N GLU A 211 19.16 -14.19 -28.86
CA GLU A 211 20.23 -14.98 -28.26
C GLU A 211 19.77 -16.43 -28.02
N ASP A 212 19.55 -17.18 -29.12
CA ASP A 212 18.99 -18.53 -29.07
C ASP A 212 19.84 -19.53 -28.25
N ASP A 213 21.17 -19.40 -28.30
CA ASP A 213 22.09 -20.25 -27.51
C ASP A 213 21.92 -20.04 -26.00
N ALA A 214 21.66 -18.80 -25.59
CA ALA A 214 21.42 -18.46 -24.18
C ALA A 214 20.04 -18.97 -23.72
N VAL A 215 19.04 -19.00 -24.61
CA VAL A 215 17.72 -19.59 -24.32
C VAL A 215 17.86 -21.08 -24.04
N ALA A 216 18.61 -21.82 -24.86
CA ALA A 216 18.82 -23.25 -24.65
C ALA A 216 19.46 -23.55 -23.29
N SER A 217 20.46 -22.77 -22.89
CA SER A 217 21.09 -22.91 -21.57
C SER A 217 20.13 -22.60 -20.42
N LEU A 218 19.27 -21.58 -20.58
CA LEU A 218 18.27 -21.21 -19.58
C LEU A 218 17.19 -22.28 -19.42
N ASP A 219 16.76 -22.89 -20.53
CA ASP A 219 15.79 -23.99 -20.56
C ASP A 219 16.31 -25.20 -19.80
N ASP A 220 17.57 -25.61 -20.06
CA ASP A 220 18.21 -26.73 -19.39
C ASP A 220 18.29 -26.52 -17.86
N ASP A 221 18.72 -25.33 -17.44
CA ASP A 221 18.81 -24.96 -16.03
C ASP A 221 17.45 -24.99 -15.33
N TYR A 222 16.40 -24.46 -15.99
CA TYR A 222 15.05 -24.47 -15.43
C TYR A 222 14.49 -25.90 -15.35
N HIS A 223 14.69 -26.72 -16.39
CA HIS A 223 14.25 -28.11 -16.38
C HIS A 223 14.91 -28.91 -15.25
N ALA A 224 16.23 -28.74 -15.05
CA ALA A 224 16.96 -29.40 -13.98
C ALA A 224 16.41 -29.02 -12.60
N LYS A 225 16.13 -27.73 -12.36
CA LYS A 225 15.52 -27.25 -11.10
C LYS A 225 14.12 -27.82 -10.91
N ALA A 226 13.26 -27.76 -11.93
CA ALA A 226 11.90 -28.27 -11.87
C ALA A 226 11.85 -29.78 -11.55
N GLN A 227 12.72 -30.57 -12.20
CA GLN A 227 12.87 -31.99 -11.94
C GLN A 227 13.38 -32.26 -10.52
N GLY A 228 14.38 -31.50 -10.05
CA GLY A 228 14.91 -31.58 -8.69
C GLY A 228 13.84 -31.33 -7.63
N CYS A 229 12.99 -30.31 -7.83
CA CYS A 229 11.86 -30.02 -6.93
C CYS A 229 10.84 -31.17 -6.88
N ILE A 230 10.50 -31.75 -8.03
CA ILE A 230 9.59 -32.92 -8.11
C ILE A 230 10.20 -34.10 -7.35
N TYR A 231 11.50 -34.35 -7.52
CA TYR A 231 12.20 -35.44 -6.85
C TYR A 231 12.26 -35.28 -5.33
N CYS A 232 12.61 -34.08 -4.84
CA CYS A 232 12.65 -33.77 -3.41
C CYS A 232 11.26 -33.93 -2.78
N ARG A 233 10.22 -33.34 -3.40
CA ARG A 233 8.84 -33.46 -2.91
C ARG A 233 8.35 -34.91 -2.93
N ARG A 234 8.67 -35.69 -3.96
CA ARG A 234 8.35 -37.13 -4.01
C ARG A 234 9.04 -37.90 -2.87
N SER A 235 10.29 -37.56 -2.56
CA SER A 235 11.04 -38.20 -1.47
C SER A 235 10.50 -37.83 -0.10
N GLU A 236 10.10 -36.57 0.11
CA GLU A 236 9.41 -36.12 1.34
C GLU A 236 8.10 -36.85 1.57
N VAL A 237 7.28 -37.01 0.52
CA VAL A 237 6.00 -37.74 0.59
C VAL A 237 6.24 -39.21 0.92
N ARG A 238 7.24 -39.84 0.29
CA ARG A 238 7.61 -41.23 0.58
C ARG A 238 8.08 -41.40 2.03
N GLY A 239 8.95 -40.51 2.52
CA GLY A 239 9.46 -40.56 3.90
C GLY A 239 8.33 -40.40 4.94
N ARG A 240 7.37 -39.51 4.69
CA ARG A 240 6.18 -39.37 5.55
C ARG A 240 5.27 -40.61 5.51
N GLY A 241 5.18 -41.29 4.36
CA GLY A 241 4.42 -42.53 4.24
C GLY A 241 5.04 -43.67 5.05
N GLU A 242 6.36 -43.79 5.04
CA GLU A 242 7.10 -44.78 5.83
C GLU A 242 6.98 -44.50 7.34
N GLU A 243 7.03 -43.22 7.76
CA GLU A 243 6.85 -42.81 9.15
C GLU A 243 5.45 -43.17 9.70
N LEU A 244 4.39 -43.01 8.90
CA LEU A 244 3.02 -43.40 9.27
C LEU A 244 2.83 -44.91 9.38
N VAL A 245 3.47 -45.70 8.50
CA VAL A 245 3.41 -47.18 8.55
C VAL A 245 4.13 -47.73 9.77
N HIS A 246 5.21 -47.09 10.22
CA HIS A 246 5.91 -47.47 11.45
C HIS A 246 5.12 -47.12 12.72
N GLN A 247 4.27 -46.09 12.69
CA GLN A 247 3.43 -45.70 13.82
C GLN A 247 2.25 -46.66 14.02
N ASP A 248 1.63 -47.14 12.93
CA ASP A 248 0.52 -48.11 12.95
C ASP A 248 0.96 -49.52 13.42
N GLN A 249 2.21 -49.91 13.12
CA GLN A 249 2.77 -51.18 13.62
C GLN A 249 3.21 -51.12 15.10
N GLY A 250 3.36 -49.93 15.68
CA GLY A 250 3.67 -49.72 17.09
C GLY A 250 2.46 -49.89 18.02
N GLU A 251 1.26 -49.55 17.55
CA GLU A 251 0.01 -49.68 18.33
C GLU A 251 -0.63 -51.08 18.25
N GLY A 252 -0.24 -51.91 17.27
CA GLY A 252 -0.79 -53.26 17.09
C GLY A 252 -0.21 -54.37 17.98
N ARG A 253 0.86 -54.13 18.76
CA ARG A 253 1.45 -55.12 19.70
C ARG A 253 0.89 -55.02 21.12
N GLY A 254 -0.39 -54.66 21.24
CA GLY A 254 -1.04 -54.43 22.52
C GLY A 254 -2.10 -55.43 22.94
N LEU A 255 -2.39 -56.51 22.20
CA LEU A 255 -3.44 -57.47 22.60
C LEU A 255 -3.13 -58.89 22.07
N GLY A 256 -2.68 -59.78 22.94
CA GLY A 256 -2.61 -61.21 22.63
C GLY A 256 -1.59 -61.98 23.45
N GLY A 257 -2.01 -62.52 24.60
CA GLY A 257 -1.18 -63.41 25.41
C GLY A 257 -1.84 -63.81 26.73
N GLU A 258 -3.00 -64.45 26.67
CA GLU A 258 -3.50 -65.32 27.76
C GLU A 258 -2.78 -66.68 27.69
N GLY A 259 -2.50 -67.29 28.85
CA GLY A 259 -1.95 -68.64 29.00
C GLY A 259 -0.89 -68.72 30.11
N GLU A 260 -1.27 -68.79 31.40
CA GLU A 260 -1.59 -70.02 32.14
C GLU A 260 -0.34 -70.68 32.77
N GLY A 261 -0.34 -70.86 34.10
CA GLY A 261 0.38 -71.95 34.75
C GLY A 261 1.32 -71.64 35.94
N ALA A 262 0.79 -71.91 37.14
CA ALA A 262 1.44 -72.53 38.30
C ALA A 262 2.22 -71.68 39.35
N GLY A 263 1.65 -71.67 40.56
CA GLY A 263 2.38 -72.12 41.77
C GLY A 263 2.52 -71.15 42.93
N GLY A 264 1.86 -71.45 44.06
CA GLY A 264 2.44 -71.17 45.39
C GLY A 264 1.57 -70.43 46.41
N GLN A 265 0.88 -71.21 47.25
CA GLN A 265 0.74 -71.09 48.71
C GLN A 265 0.24 -69.78 49.37
N GLY A 266 -0.85 -69.92 50.12
CA GLY A 266 -1.31 -68.96 51.13
C GLY A 266 -2.64 -69.35 51.75
N ASP A 267 -2.72 -70.54 52.36
CA ASP A 267 -3.80 -70.91 53.28
C ASP A 267 -3.55 -70.19 54.62
N GLU A 268 -4.41 -69.25 55.00
CA GLU A 268 -4.65 -68.94 56.42
C GLU A 268 -6.08 -68.36 56.59
N LEU A 269 -6.96 -69.21 57.12
CA LEU A 269 -8.29 -68.84 57.66
C LEU A 269 -8.13 -68.15 59.01
N PRO A 270 -9.12 -67.33 59.41
CA PRO A 270 -9.79 -67.71 60.64
C PRO A 270 -11.31 -67.72 60.53
N ALA A 271 -11.86 -68.62 61.34
CA ALA A 271 -13.27 -68.85 61.58
C ALA A 271 -13.95 -67.64 62.26
N ASP A 272 -15.21 -67.40 61.91
CA ASP A 272 -16.18 -66.89 62.87
C ASP A 272 -17.54 -67.56 62.65
N HIS A 273 -18.14 -67.95 63.76
CA HIS A 273 -19.28 -68.86 63.90
C HIS A 273 -20.40 -68.06 64.55
N GLY A 274 -21.56 -67.96 63.91
CA GLY A 274 -22.69 -67.17 64.44
C GLY A 274 -24.05 -67.69 64.00
N ARG A 275 -24.61 -68.62 64.78
CA ARG A 275 -26.03 -68.86 65.10
C ARG A 275 -26.00 -69.74 66.35
N GLU A 276 -26.73 -69.45 67.41
CA GLU A 276 -28.16 -69.08 67.46
C GLU A 276 -28.45 -67.75 68.19
#